data_AF-A0A2G9PXR4-F1
#
_entry.id   AF-A0A2G9PXR4-F1
#
_cell.length_a   1.000
_cell.length_b   1.000
_cell.length_c   1.000
_cell.angle_alpha   90.00
_cell.angle_beta   90.00
_cell.angle_gamma   90.00
#
_symmetry.space_group_name_H-M   'P 1'
#
loop_
_entity.id
_entity.type
_entity.pdbx_description
1 polymer ?
#
loop_
_entity_poly.entity_id
_entity_poly.type
_entity_poly.pdbx_seq_one_letter_code
_entity_poly.pdbx_strand_id
1 'polypeptide(L)'
;MDKKIIFLFVILGILVVALALFIGYSTESDNERVDNGNGCIEIGCPSAEYVGSINSDKYYPCDCRYAKTVKLENIVCFDSDQEAVDKGYEKSDC
;
A
#
# COMPACT_ATOMS: atom_id res chain seq x y z
N MET A 1 -3.14 42.98 -36.16
CA MET A 1 -3.25 41.56 -35.78
C MET A 1 -4.52 41.01 -36.40
N ASP A 2 -4.39 40.12 -37.38
CA ASP A 2 -5.52 39.60 -38.13
C ASP A 2 -6.39 38.67 -37.27
N LYS A 3 -7.72 38.83 -37.37
CA LYS A 3 -8.68 37.97 -36.66
C LYS A 3 -8.48 36.48 -36.96
N LYS A 4 -7.92 36.16 -38.13
CA LYS A 4 -7.53 34.80 -38.54
C LYS A 4 -6.38 34.23 -37.71
N ILE A 5 -5.42 35.07 -37.32
CA ILE A 5 -4.28 34.68 -36.49
C ILE A 5 -4.75 34.38 -35.06
N ILE A 6 -5.65 35.21 -34.52
CA ILE A 6 -6.23 35.01 -33.19
C ILE A 6 -7.04 33.70 -33.15
N PHE A 7 -7.82 33.41 -34.19
CA PHE A 7 -8.63 32.18 -34.27
C PHE A 7 -7.75 30.91 -34.31
N LEU A 8 -6.60 30.96 -34.99
CA LEU A 8 -5.63 29.86 -35.03
C LEU A 8 -5.04 29.54 -33.64
N PHE A 9 -4.69 30.56 -32.84
CA PHE A 9 -4.15 30.34 -31.50
C PHE A 9 -5.17 29.74 -30.53
N VAL A 10 -6.45 30.12 -30.65
CA VAL A 10 -7.53 29.55 -29.84
C VAL A 10 -7.73 28.07 -30.16
N ILE A 11 -7.76 27.71 -31.45
CA ILE A 11 -7.88 26.30 -31.88
C ILE A 11 -6.65 25.49 -31.43
N LEU A 12 -5.45 26.04 -31.57
CA LEU A 12 -4.22 25.37 -31.13
C LEU A 12 -4.21 25.14 -29.61
N GLY A 13 -4.66 26.12 -28.82
CA GLY A 13 -4.78 25.99 -27.37
C GLY A 13 -5.77 24.91 -26.96
N ILE A 14 -6.93 24.82 -27.62
CA ILE A 14 -7.93 23.78 -27.35
C ILE A 14 -7.38 22.38 -27.71
N LEU A 15 -6.66 22.25 -28.83
CA LEU A 15 -6.03 20.99 -29.23
C LEU A 15 -4.98 20.52 -28.22
N VAL A 16 -4.15 21.44 -27.69
CA VAL A 16 -3.13 21.13 -26.67
C VAL A 16 -3.79 20.69 -25.36
N VAL A 17 -4.87 21.35 -24.93
CA VAL A 17 -5.61 20.95 -23.72
C VAL A 17 -6.30 19.59 -23.92
N ALA A 18 -6.89 19.34 -25.08
CA ALA A 18 -7.50 18.04 -25.40
C ALA A 18 -6.45 16.91 -25.41
N LEU A 19 -5.27 17.15 -25.99
CA LEU A 19 -4.14 16.21 -25.96
C LEU A 19 -3.62 15.99 -24.54
N ALA A 20 -3.52 17.04 -23.72
CA ALA A 20 -3.11 16.92 -22.33
C ALA A 20 -4.12 16.14 -21.49
N LEU A 21 -5.42 16.25 -21.77
CA LEU A 21 -6.44 15.40 -21.15
C LEU A 21 -6.39 13.95 -21.66
N PHE A 22 -6.07 13.75 -22.94
CA PHE A 22 -5.93 12.42 -23.52
C PHE A 22 -4.69 11.66 -23.01
N ILE A 23 -3.58 12.38 -22.78
CA ILE A 23 -2.33 11.81 -22.23
C ILE A 23 -2.38 11.78 -20.70
N GLY A 24 -3.00 12.78 -20.08
CA GLY A 24 -3.11 12.96 -18.63
C GLY A 24 -4.14 12.07 -17.93
N TYR A 25 -4.92 11.29 -18.68
CA TYR A 25 -5.63 10.13 -18.13
C TYR A 25 -4.65 8.95 -17.98
N SER A 26 -3.52 9.18 -17.30
CA SER A 26 -2.70 8.08 -16.79
C SER A 26 -3.26 7.74 -15.42
N THR A 27 -4.23 6.83 -15.47
CA THR A 27 -4.65 5.90 -14.43
C THR A 27 -3.64 5.77 -13.29
N GLU A 28 -3.95 6.37 -12.15
CA GLU A 28 -3.46 5.90 -10.85
C GLU A 28 -4.26 4.64 -10.54
N SER A 29 -3.89 3.56 -11.23
CA SER A 29 -4.19 2.22 -10.76
C SER A 29 -3.20 1.97 -9.65
N ASP A 30 -3.72 1.96 -8.43
CA ASP A 30 -3.05 1.31 -7.32
C ASP A 30 -2.56 -0.04 -7.83
N ASN A 31 -1.24 -0.13 -7.97
CA ASN A 31 -0.53 -1.31 -8.40
C ASN A 31 -0.67 -2.33 -7.25
N GLU A 32 -1.78 -3.06 -7.25
CA GLU A 32 -1.93 -4.27 -6.45
C GLU A 32 -0.88 -5.24 -6.95
N ARG A 33 0.27 -5.21 -6.27
CA ARG A 33 1.28 -6.25 -6.42
C ARG A 33 0.57 -7.56 -6.12
N VAL A 34 0.69 -8.48 -7.07
CA VAL A 34 0.44 -9.89 -6.83
C VAL A 34 1.52 -10.35 -5.85
N ASP A 35 1.25 -10.16 -4.57
CA ASP A 35 2.10 -10.65 -3.49
C ASP A 35 1.80 -12.14 -3.35
N ASN A 36 2.83 -12.94 -3.64
CA ASN A 36 2.80 -14.37 -3.42
C ASN A 36 2.68 -14.63 -1.91
N GLY A 37 1.43 -14.72 -1.43
CA GLY A 37 1.01 -15.47 -0.25
C GLY A 37 1.98 -15.47 0.94
N ASN A 38 2.26 -14.32 1.51
CA ASN A 38 2.63 -14.21 2.92
C ASN A 38 1.33 -14.21 3.73
N GLY A 39 1.19 -15.10 4.71
CA GLY A 39 -0.03 -15.22 5.54
C GLY A 39 -0.47 -13.92 6.24
N CYS A 40 0.36 -12.88 6.20
CA CYS A 40 0.12 -11.58 6.80
C CYS A 40 -0.98 -10.78 6.10
N ILE A 41 -1.19 -10.98 4.79
CA ILE A 41 -2.23 -10.26 4.03
C ILE A 41 -3.61 -10.59 4.61
N GLU A 42 -3.89 -11.86 4.86
CA GLU A 42 -5.17 -12.32 5.45
C GLU A 42 -5.38 -11.79 6.88
N ILE A 43 -4.28 -11.50 7.58
CA ILE A 43 -4.26 -11.01 8.96
C ILE A 43 -4.45 -9.48 9.02
N GLY A 44 -4.28 -8.76 7.91
CA GLY A 44 -4.39 -7.29 7.86
C GLY A 44 -3.07 -6.55 7.86
N CYS A 45 -1.96 -7.26 7.60
CA CYS A 45 -0.61 -6.71 7.49
C CYS A 45 0.01 -7.07 6.13
N PRO A 46 -0.40 -6.43 5.02
CA PRO A 46 -0.05 -6.87 3.67
C PRO A 46 1.46 -6.89 3.36
N SER A 47 2.24 -5.98 3.96
CA SER A 47 3.69 -5.87 3.73
C SER A 47 4.57 -6.45 4.83
N ALA A 48 3.97 -7.00 5.90
CA ALA A 48 4.72 -7.46 7.05
C ALA A 48 5.30 -8.86 6.86
N GLU A 49 6.25 -9.24 7.71
CA GLU A 49 6.72 -10.62 7.88
C GLU A 49 6.23 -11.23 9.20
N TYR A 50 5.96 -10.37 10.19
CA TYR A 50 5.55 -10.75 11.54
C TYR A 50 4.33 -9.96 12.00
N VAL A 51 3.54 -10.59 12.85
CA VAL A 51 2.41 -9.96 13.53
C VAL A 51 2.52 -10.11 15.05
N GLY A 52 2.38 -9.00 15.75
CA GLY A 52 2.26 -8.92 17.20
C GLY A 52 0.85 -8.61 17.65
N SER A 53 0.62 -8.73 18.96
CA SER A 53 -0.62 -8.28 19.58
C SER A 53 -0.43 -7.03 20.42
N ILE A 54 -1.32 -6.06 20.40
CA ILE A 54 -1.25 -4.92 21.34
C ILE A 54 -1.46 -5.38 22.79
N ASN A 55 -2.30 -6.40 22.99
CA ASN A 55 -2.68 -6.91 24.31
C ASN A 55 -1.67 -7.91 24.91
N SER A 56 -0.71 -8.37 24.11
CA SER A 56 0.40 -9.20 24.59
C SER A 56 1.67 -8.69 23.95
N ASP A 57 2.73 -8.56 24.70
CA ASP A 57 4.09 -8.31 24.21
C ASP A 57 4.65 -9.41 23.29
N LYS A 58 3.82 -10.26 22.67
CA LYS A 58 4.21 -11.37 21.82
C LYS A 58 4.02 -11.06 20.35
N TYR A 59 4.95 -11.55 19.53
CA TYR A 59 4.82 -11.59 18.08
C TYR A 59 5.12 -12.96 17.49
N TYR A 60 4.58 -13.19 16.29
CA TYR A 60 4.61 -14.46 15.58
C TYR A 60 4.88 -14.24 14.09
N PRO A 61 5.48 -15.21 13.38
CA PRO A 61 5.45 -15.24 11.92
C PRO A 61 4.01 -15.31 11.43
N CYS A 62 3.71 -14.71 10.28
CA CYS A 62 2.32 -14.65 9.82
C CYS A 62 1.70 -15.99 9.42
N ASP A 63 2.52 -16.98 9.07
CA ASP A 63 2.05 -18.33 8.80
C ASP A 63 1.66 -19.09 10.08
N CYS A 64 1.87 -18.47 11.25
CA CYS A 64 1.56 -19.08 12.52
C CYS A 64 0.06 -19.21 12.77
N ARG A 65 -0.37 -20.31 13.40
CA ARG A 65 -1.77 -20.49 13.82
C ARG A 65 -2.21 -19.37 14.78
N TYR A 66 -1.34 -18.99 15.71
CA TYR A 66 -1.65 -17.95 16.70
C TYR A 66 -1.76 -16.57 16.08
N ALA A 67 -0.97 -16.28 15.04
CA ALA A 67 -1.07 -15.06 14.25
C ALA A 67 -2.49 -14.81 13.72
N LYS A 68 -3.17 -15.87 13.25
CA LYS A 68 -4.55 -15.83 12.75
C LYS A 68 -5.63 -15.63 13.84
N THR A 69 -5.26 -15.80 15.11
CA THR A 69 -6.18 -15.62 16.25
C THR A 69 -6.11 -14.23 16.87
N VAL A 70 -5.09 -13.44 16.50
CA VAL A 70 -4.98 -12.06 16.94
C VAL A 70 -6.15 -11.28 16.32
N LYS A 71 -6.95 -10.63 17.15
CA LYS A 71 -8.05 -9.80 16.67
C LYS A 71 -7.50 -8.61 15.90
N LEU A 72 -8.15 -8.23 14.79
CA LEU A 72 -7.79 -7.06 13.96
C LEU A 72 -7.51 -5.79 14.77
N GLU A 73 -8.33 -5.51 15.79
CA GLU A 73 -8.18 -4.35 16.68
C GLU A 73 -6.89 -4.34 17.53
N ASN A 74 -6.25 -5.50 17.66
CA ASN A 74 -5.07 -5.71 18.50
C ASN A 74 -3.85 -6.11 17.66
N ILE A 75 -3.85 -5.91 16.35
CA ILE A 75 -2.75 -6.32 15.48
C ILE A 75 -1.67 -5.23 15.43
N VAL A 76 -0.42 -5.64 15.50
CA VAL A 76 0.75 -4.81 15.20
C VAL A 76 1.58 -5.51 14.15
N CYS A 77 1.87 -4.83 13.05
CA CYS A 77 2.65 -5.36 11.95
C CYS A 77 4.14 -5.04 12.16
N PHE A 78 5.03 -6.00 11.90
CA PHE A 78 6.47 -5.77 11.84
C PHE A 78 7.05 -6.31 10.54
N ASP A 79 7.91 -5.51 9.93
CA ASP A 79 8.59 -5.85 8.69
C ASP A 79 9.79 -6.77 8.96
N SER A 80 10.30 -6.80 10.20
CA SER A 80 11.40 -7.68 10.59
C SER A 80 11.36 -8.10 12.06
N ASP A 81 12.05 -9.21 12.36
CA ASP A 81 12.25 -9.74 13.72
C ASP A 81 12.90 -8.68 14.64
N GLN A 82 13.93 -7.99 14.14
CA GLN A 82 14.65 -6.96 14.89
C GLN A 82 13.73 -5.78 15.24
N GLU A 83 12.87 -5.36 14.32
CA GLU A 83 11.92 -4.27 14.57
C GLU A 83 10.96 -4.60 15.73
N ALA A 84 10.45 -5.84 15.77
CA ALA A 84 9.57 -6.29 16.84
C ALA A 84 10.30 -6.25 18.21
N VAL A 85 11.54 -6.74 18.24
CA VAL A 85 12.40 -6.74 19.44
C VAL A 85 12.73 -5.32 19.90
N ASP A 86 13.09 -4.43 18.97
CA ASP A 86 13.41 -3.02 19.27
C ASP A 86 12.19 -2.28 19.84
N LYS A 87 10.98 -2.69 19.44
CA LYS A 87 9.71 -2.19 19.98
C LYS A 87 9.29 -2.86 21.30
N GLY A 88 10.09 -3.79 21.82
CA GLY A 88 9.87 -4.45 23.11
C GLY A 88 8.95 -5.67 23.05
N TYR A 89 8.80 -6.30 21.88
CA TYR A 89 8.04 -7.53 21.74
C TYR A 89 8.95 -8.77 21.81
N GLU A 90 8.44 -9.82 22.43
CA GLU A 90 9.04 -11.13 22.56
C GLU A 90 8.55 -12.08 21.46
N LYS A 91 9.50 -12.76 20.81
CA LYS A 91 9.17 -13.79 19.83
C LYS A 91 8.53 -14.95 20.56
N SER A 92 7.32 -15.31 20.17
CA SER A 92 6.66 -16.49 20.72
C SER A 92 6.76 -17.65 19.74
N ASP A 93 6.84 -18.86 20.30
CA ASP A 93 6.81 -20.08 19.52
C ASP A 93 5.46 -20.21 18.80
N CYS A 94 5.54 -20.83 17.63
CA CYS A 94 4.44 -21.37 16.88
C CYS A 94 4.51 -22.90 16.95
#